data_AF-A0A7V3PQU9-F1
#
_entry.id   AF-A0A7V3PQU9-F1
#
_cell.length_a   1.000
_cell.length_b   1.000
_cell.length_c   1.000
_cell.angle_alpha   90.00
_cell.angle_beta   90.00
_cell.angle_gamma   90.00
#
_symmetry.space_group_name_H-M   'P 1'
#
loop_
_entity.id
_entity.type
_entity.pdbx_description
1 polymer ?
#
loop_
_entity_poly.entity_id
_entity_poly.type
_entity_poly.pdbx_seq_one_letter_code
_entity_poly.pdbx_strand_id
1 'polypeptide(L)'
;MSAKPAVWYWPTQSHTELVFRPEIFAALCDEFDVCVNETGRQLSADEICARLSDFDAVITGWGTPPFPPQALERAFRLRLIAHSAGSVKHLFPEDTVQRLLIPRGVVVFSANEAIALNVAEAAVGMLIMASRRWPDFIFAIRHEGEWRPPDVPIN
;
A
#
# COMPACT_ATOMS: atom_id res chain seq x y z
N MET A 1 -24.45 23.41 2.77
CA MET A 1 -23.75 22.13 3.00
C MET A 1 -22.38 22.27 2.36
N SER A 2 -21.29 22.00 3.09
CA SER A 2 -19.94 21.98 2.49
C SER A 2 -19.89 20.90 1.42
N ALA A 3 -19.23 21.16 0.28
CA ALA A 3 -18.95 20.11 -0.70
C ALA A 3 -18.13 18.99 -0.04
N LYS A 4 -18.37 17.74 -0.41
CA LYS A 4 -17.57 16.60 0.05
C LYS A 4 -16.11 16.80 -0.40
N PRO A 5 -15.11 16.43 0.41
CA PRO A 5 -13.71 16.45 -0.03
C PRO A 5 -13.50 15.52 -1.24
N ALA A 6 -12.74 16.00 -2.23
CA ALA A 6 -12.36 15.22 -3.39
C ALA A 6 -11.17 14.30 -3.04
N VAL A 7 -11.36 12.99 -3.23
CA VAL A 7 -10.38 11.96 -2.90
C VAL A 7 -9.99 11.21 -4.16
N TRP A 8 -8.69 11.13 -4.44
CA TRP A 8 -8.21 10.26 -5.51
C TRP A 8 -7.73 8.93 -4.95
N TYR A 9 -8.38 7.84 -5.36
CA TYR A 9 -8.02 6.49 -4.96
C TYR A 9 -7.19 5.81 -6.06
N TRP A 10 -5.87 5.72 -5.85
CA TRP A 10 -4.92 5.19 -6.83
C TRP A 10 -4.82 3.66 -6.93
N PRO A 11 -5.03 2.88 -5.86
CA PRO A 11 -4.97 1.42 -5.94
C PRO A 11 -5.75 0.78 -7.08
N THR A 12 -5.26 -0.35 -7.54
CA THR A 12 -6.00 -1.26 -8.43
C THR A 12 -7.11 -1.98 -7.67
N GLN A 13 -8.11 -2.48 -8.38
CA GLN A 13 -9.18 -3.29 -7.80
C GLN A 13 -8.65 -4.49 -7.01
N SER A 14 -7.65 -5.20 -7.54
CA SER A 14 -7.02 -6.34 -6.85
C SER A 14 -6.40 -5.96 -5.51
N HIS A 15 -5.87 -4.74 -5.39
CA HIS A 15 -5.37 -4.23 -4.11
C HIS A 15 -6.54 -3.86 -3.19
N THR A 16 -7.60 -3.22 -3.71
CA THR A 16 -8.81 -2.89 -2.94
C THR A 16 -9.43 -4.13 -2.29
N GLU A 17 -9.58 -5.21 -3.04
CA GLU A 17 -10.13 -6.49 -2.56
C GLU A 17 -9.28 -7.14 -1.46
N LEU A 18 -7.97 -6.86 -1.45
CA LEU A 18 -7.05 -7.33 -0.41
C LEU A 18 -7.13 -6.51 0.87
N VAL A 19 -7.32 -5.19 0.77
CA VAL A 19 -7.19 -4.26 1.92
C VAL A 19 -8.52 -3.77 2.48
N PHE A 20 -9.59 -3.79 1.71
CA PHE A 20 -10.91 -3.35 2.13
C PHE A 20 -11.91 -4.50 2.09
N ARG A 21 -12.76 -4.55 3.11
CA ARG A 21 -14.04 -5.23 2.96
C ARG A 21 -14.95 -4.40 2.04
N PRO A 22 -15.77 -5.03 1.18
CA PRO A 22 -16.63 -4.32 0.23
C PRO A 22 -17.50 -3.24 0.89
N GLU A 23 -18.07 -3.52 2.06
CA GLU A 23 -18.91 -2.60 2.81
C GLU A 23 -18.17 -1.36 3.32
N ILE A 24 -16.88 -1.49 3.67
CA ILE A 24 -16.06 -0.37 4.13
C ILE A 24 -15.63 0.50 2.95
N PHE A 25 -15.31 -0.10 1.81
CA PHE A 25 -15.00 0.65 0.60
C PHE A 25 -16.22 1.41 0.09
N ALA A 26 -17.40 0.78 0.11
CA ALA A 26 -18.67 1.44 -0.22
C ALA A 26 -18.93 2.64 0.71
N ALA A 27 -18.73 2.48 2.03
CA ALA A 27 -18.87 3.58 2.99
C ALA A 27 -17.90 4.75 2.70
N LEU A 28 -16.65 4.46 2.32
CA LEU A 28 -15.68 5.48 1.89
C LEU A 28 -16.20 6.25 0.67
N CYS A 29 -16.73 5.56 -0.35
CA CYS A 29 -17.31 6.19 -1.54
C CYS A 29 -18.59 6.98 -1.24
N ASP A 30 -19.36 6.56 -0.23
CA ASP A 30 -20.56 7.28 0.20
C ASP A 30 -20.22 8.54 1.01
N GLU A 31 -19.12 8.54 1.76
CA GLU A 31 -18.73 9.67 2.62
C GLU A 31 -17.98 10.77 1.83
N PHE A 32 -17.15 10.40 0.86
CA PHE A 32 -16.29 11.31 0.10
C PHE A 32 -16.61 11.34 -1.40
N ASP A 33 -16.13 12.36 -2.12
CA ASP A 33 -16.17 12.35 -3.58
C ASP A 33 -14.94 11.60 -4.11
N VAL A 34 -15.08 10.27 -4.24
CA VAL A 34 -13.96 9.37 -4.55
C VAL A 34 -13.84 9.14 -6.06
N CYS A 35 -12.76 9.61 -6.66
CA CYS A 35 -12.35 9.19 -8.00
C CYS A 35 -11.53 7.90 -7.88
N VAL A 36 -12.06 6.77 -8.35
CA VAL A 36 -11.37 5.48 -8.33
C VAL A 36 -10.48 5.34 -9.57
N ASN A 37 -9.35 4.65 -9.43
CA ASN A 37 -8.53 4.22 -10.57
C ASN A 37 -9.18 3.04 -11.30
N GLU A 38 -9.82 3.32 -12.44
CA GLU A 38 -10.49 2.33 -13.27
C GLU A 38 -9.56 1.61 -14.28
N THR A 39 -8.27 1.96 -14.33
CA THR A 39 -7.34 1.45 -15.35
C THR A 39 -6.86 0.02 -15.10
N GLY A 40 -7.07 -0.51 -13.89
CA GLY A 40 -6.57 -1.84 -13.47
C GLY A 40 -5.05 -1.94 -13.34
N ARG A 41 -4.30 -0.84 -13.56
CA ARG A 41 -2.84 -0.76 -13.43
C ARG A 41 -2.43 0.40 -12.52
N GLN A 42 -1.14 0.47 -12.21
CA GLN A 42 -0.58 1.66 -11.56
C GLN A 42 -0.66 2.87 -12.52
N LEU A 43 -0.93 4.04 -11.93
CA LEU A 43 -0.94 5.31 -12.66
C LEU A 43 0.48 5.69 -13.09
N SER A 44 0.60 6.32 -14.26
CA SER A 44 1.85 6.88 -14.73
C SER A 44 2.14 8.23 -14.08
N ALA A 45 3.41 8.67 -14.13
CA ALA A 45 3.79 10.00 -13.66
C ALA A 45 3.01 11.12 -14.39
N ASP A 46 2.74 10.95 -15.69
CA ASP A 46 2.01 11.93 -16.50
C ASP A 46 0.54 12.03 -16.07
N GLU A 47 -0.11 10.89 -15.81
CA GLU A 47 -1.49 10.83 -15.30
C GLU A 47 -1.60 11.53 -13.94
N ILE A 48 -0.63 11.29 -13.05
CA ILE A 48 -0.54 11.92 -11.74
C ILE A 48 -0.35 13.44 -11.87
N CYS A 49 0.63 13.87 -12.68
CA CYS A 49 0.90 15.29 -12.93
C CYS A 49 -0.30 16.05 -13.50
N ALA A 50 -1.11 15.40 -14.32
CA ALA A 50 -2.24 16.03 -14.99
C ALA A 50 -3.41 16.34 -14.05
N ARG A 51 -3.58 15.58 -12.96
CA ARG A 51 -4.82 15.59 -12.17
C ARG A 51 -4.66 15.79 -10.67
N LEU A 52 -3.46 15.64 -10.11
CA LEU A 52 -3.27 15.70 -8.65
C LEU A 52 -3.75 17.02 -8.02
N SER A 53 -3.71 18.13 -8.75
CA SER A 53 -4.15 19.45 -8.27
C SER A 53 -5.64 19.54 -7.93
N ASP A 54 -6.44 18.61 -8.44
CA ASP A 54 -7.90 18.67 -8.35
C ASP A 54 -8.43 18.03 -7.06
N PHE A 55 -7.55 17.38 -6.27
CA PHE A 55 -7.94 16.57 -5.13
C PHE A 55 -7.49 17.16 -3.79
N ASP A 56 -8.34 16.99 -2.78
CA ASP A 56 -8.05 17.37 -1.40
C ASP A 56 -7.29 16.26 -0.66
N ALA A 57 -7.45 15.00 -1.08
CA ALA A 57 -6.71 13.86 -0.54
C ALA A 57 -6.38 12.80 -1.60
N VAL A 58 -5.35 12.01 -1.33
CA VAL A 58 -4.99 10.84 -2.14
C VAL A 58 -4.86 9.60 -1.26
N ILE A 59 -5.41 8.49 -1.73
CA ILE A 59 -5.20 7.17 -1.17
C ILE A 59 -4.25 6.40 -2.08
N THR A 60 -3.17 5.87 -1.50
CA THR A 60 -2.12 5.10 -2.18
C THR A 60 -1.96 3.71 -1.56
N GLY A 61 -1.19 2.83 -2.21
CA GLY A 61 -1.04 1.44 -1.78
C GLY A 61 0.27 0.80 -2.20
N TRP A 62 0.37 -0.53 -2.08
CA TRP A 62 1.53 -1.24 -2.61
C TRP A 62 1.66 -1.04 -4.13
N GLY A 63 2.91 -0.93 -4.59
CA GLY A 63 3.24 -0.74 -6.01
C GLY A 63 2.98 0.67 -6.54
N THR A 64 2.47 1.60 -5.72
CA THR A 64 2.32 3.01 -6.10
C THR A 64 3.70 3.62 -6.43
N PRO A 65 3.86 4.29 -7.58
CA PRO A 65 5.11 4.98 -7.91
C PRO A 65 5.33 6.20 -6.99
N PRO A 66 6.56 6.69 -6.87
CA PRO A 66 6.84 7.95 -6.19
C PRO A 66 6.02 9.10 -6.76
N PHE A 67 5.58 10.02 -5.90
CA PHE A 67 4.90 11.23 -6.33
C PHE A 67 5.85 12.07 -7.21
N PRO A 68 5.46 12.44 -8.43
CA PRO A 68 6.23 13.36 -9.24
C PRO A 68 6.34 14.72 -8.53
N PRO A 69 7.55 15.30 -8.38
CA PRO A 69 7.72 16.59 -7.72
C PRO A 69 6.85 17.69 -8.34
N GLN A 70 6.73 17.71 -9.68
CA GLN A 70 5.94 18.72 -10.40
C GLN A 70 4.44 18.60 -10.10
N ALA A 71 3.95 17.39 -9.82
CA ALA A 71 2.57 17.18 -9.41
C ALA A 71 2.35 17.78 -8.00
N LEU A 72 3.24 17.47 -7.05
CA LEU A 72 3.16 18.00 -5.69
C LEU A 72 3.28 19.53 -5.67
N GLU A 73 4.14 20.12 -6.49
CA GLU A 73 4.30 21.58 -6.59
C GLU A 73 2.98 22.29 -6.93
N ARG A 74 2.13 21.69 -7.76
CA ARG A 74 0.85 22.24 -8.22
C ARG A 74 -0.34 21.86 -7.33
N ALA A 75 -0.17 20.87 -6.46
CA ALA A 75 -1.23 20.34 -5.60
C ALA A 75 -1.47 21.19 -4.34
N PHE A 76 -1.91 22.44 -4.51
CA PHE A 76 -2.12 23.37 -3.40
C PHE A 76 -3.32 23.02 -2.50
N ARG A 77 -4.28 22.25 -3.04
CA ARG A 77 -5.46 21.79 -2.30
C ARG A 77 -5.23 20.52 -1.50
N LEU A 78 -4.14 19.81 -1.78
CA LEU A 78 -3.84 18.52 -1.17
C LEU A 78 -3.56 18.71 0.32
N ARG A 79 -4.31 18.00 1.16
CA ARG A 79 -4.22 18.07 2.62
C ARG A 79 -3.87 16.74 3.27
N LEU A 80 -4.16 15.62 2.59
CA LEU A 80 -3.95 14.27 3.11
C LEU A 80 -3.41 13.33 2.04
N ILE A 81 -2.39 12.56 2.41
CA ILE A 81 -1.94 11.39 1.66
C ILE A 81 -2.07 10.19 2.60
N ALA A 82 -3.01 9.31 2.33
CA ALA A 82 -3.25 8.09 3.11
C ALA A 82 -2.68 6.89 2.36
N HIS A 83 -1.66 6.26 2.92
CA HIS A 83 -1.07 5.04 2.36
C HIS A 83 -1.65 3.82 3.07
N SER A 84 -2.43 3.00 2.37
CA SER A 84 -3.06 1.78 2.91
C SER A 84 -2.09 0.61 2.99
N ALA A 85 -0.82 0.87 3.26
CA ALA A 85 0.26 -0.08 3.38
C ALA A 85 1.32 0.44 4.37
N GLY A 86 2.44 -0.28 4.49
CA GLY A 86 3.51 0.03 5.44
C GLY A 86 4.30 1.30 5.12
N SER A 87 5.56 1.15 4.71
CA SER A 87 6.49 2.29 4.59
C SER A 87 6.09 3.27 3.48
N VAL A 88 5.99 4.56 3.82
CA VAL A 88 5.76 5.65 2.86
C VAL A 88 7.03 6.27 2.30
N LYS A 89 8.22 5.86 2.77
CA LYS A 89 9.49 6.52 2.42
C LYS A 89 9.76 6.56 0.92
N HIS A 90 9.36 5.52 0.20
CA HIS A 90 9.55 5.40 -1.25
C HIS A 90 8.62 6.33 -2.06
N LEU A 91 7.54 6.83 -1.46
CA LEU A 91 6.56 7.66 -2.16
C LEU A 91 7.05 9.09 -2.36
N PHE A 92 7.98 9.55 -1.53
CA PHE A 92 8.37 10.96 -1.50
C PHE A 92 9.85 11.10 -1.84
N PRO A 93 10.19 11.78 -2.95
CA PRO A 93 11.55 12.24 -3.18
C PRO A 93 12.00 13.12 -2.02
N GLU A 94 13.24 12.92 -1.55
CA GLU A 94 13.73 13.39 -0.24
C GLU A 94 13.48 14.89 0.05
N ASP A 95 13.67 15.74 -0.96
CA ASP A 95 13.53 17.19 -0.84
C ASP A 95 12.06 17.69 -0.83
N THR A 96 11.11 16.89 -1.36
CA THR A 96 9.70 17.30 -1.47
C THR A 96 9.01 17.36 -0.11
N VAL A 97 9.42 16.55 0.85
CA VAL A 97 8.84 16.52 2.19
C VAL A 97 9.06 17.85 2.90
N GLN A 98 10.30 18.34 2.91
CA GLN A 98 10.70 19.57 3.59
C GLN A 98 10.22 20.82 2.86
N ARG A 99 10.23 20.82 1.52
CA ARG A 99 9.86 22.00 0.73
C ARG A 99 8.36 22.15 0.50
N LEU A 100 7.63 21.03 0.41
CA LEU A 100 6.23 21.04 -0.03
C LEU A 100 5.29 20.52 1.06
N LEU A 101 5.49 19.31 1.57
CA LEU A 101 4.50 18.69 2.47
C LEU A 101 4.42 19.39 3.82
N ILE A 102 5.57 19.56 4.50
CA ILE A 102 5.61 20.16 5.85
C ILE A 102 5.12 21.63 5.82
N PRO A 103 5.62 22.53 4.95
CA PRO A 103 5.20 23.93 4.95
C PRO A 103 3.73 24.13 4.58
N ARG A 104 3.16 23.22 3.78
CA ARG A 104 1.74 23.26 3.40
C ARG A 104 0.83 22.55 4.40
N GLY A 105 1.39 21.91 5.44
CA GLY A 105 0.63 21.17 6.43
C GLY A 105 -0.07 19.93 5.86
N VAL A 106 0.52 19.28 4.85
CA VAL A 106 -0.01 18.03 4.28
C VAL A 106 0.21 16.90 5.27
N VAL A 107 -0.87 16.25 5.68
CA VAL A 107 -0.83 15.08 6.57
C VAL A 107 -0.48 13.85 5.75
N VAL A 108 0.47 13.05 6.24
CA VAL A 108 0.79 11.73 5.66
C VAL A 108 0.43 10.66 6.67
N PHE A 109 -0.48 9.77 6.27
CA PHE A 109 -0.90 8.61 7.04
C PHE A 109 -0.33 7.33 6.44
N SER A 110 0.00 6.37 7.30
CA SER A 110 0.44 5.01 6.93
C SER A 110 -0.35 4.00 7.75
N ALA A 111 -0.74 2.90 7.11
CA ALA A 111 -1.39 1.76 7.77
C ALA A 111 -0.35 0.78 8.39
N ASN A 112 0.87 1.23 8.68
CA ASN A 112 1.93 0.40 9.23
C ASN A 112 1.53 -0.32 10.53
N GLU A 113 0.85 0.37 11.44
CA GLU A 113 0.38 -0.19 12.71
C GLU A 113 -0.67 -1.27 12.48
N ALA A 114 -1.61 -1.04 11.54
CA ALA A 114 -2.68 -1.98 11.22
C ALA A 114 -2.16 -3.32 10.69
N ILE A 115 -1.03 -3.33 9.99
CA ILE A 115 -0.41 -4.56 9.45
C ILE A 115 0.71 -5.12 10.34
N ALA A 116 1.12 -4.41 11.40
CA ALA A 116 2.31 -4.74 12.18
C ALA A 116 2.24 -6.14 12.81
N LEU A 117 1.09 -6.49 13.40
CA LEU A 117 0.89 -7.80 14.03
C LEU A 117 0.99 -8.95 13.02
N ASN A 118 0.27 -8.85 11.90
CA ASN A 118 0.28 -9.87 10.84
C ASN A 118 1.70 -10.08 10.28
N VAL A 119 2.45 -8.99 10.10
CA VAL A 119 3.86 -9.05 9.67
C VAL A 119 4.74 -9.72 10.71
N ALA A 120 4.55 -9.43 12.00
CA ALA A 120 5.31 -10.04 13.09
C ALA A 120 5.02 -11.56 13.18
N GLU A 121 3.75 -11.96 13.10
CA GLU A 121 3.35 -13.36 13.11
C GLU A 121 3.93 -14.12 11.91
N ALA A 122 3.85 -13.55 10.71
CA ALA A 122 4.44 -14.13 9.52
C ALA A 122 5.97 -14.25 9.66
N ALA A 123 6.64 -13.24 10.19
CA ALA A 123 8.08 -13.27 10.41
C ALA A 123 8.51 -14.39 11.38
N VAL A 124 7.83 -14.50 12.53
CA VAL A 124 8.10 -15.58 13.50
C VAL A 124 7.80 -16.95 12.91
N GLY A 125 6.67 -17.09 12.20
CA GLY A 125 6.30 -18.33 11.51
C GLY A 125 7.36 -18.75 10.49
N MET A 126 7.83 -17.84 9.65
CA MET A 126 8.88 -18.09 8.67
C MET A 126 10.21 -18.47 9.33
N LEU A 127 10.59 -17.81 10.43
CA LEU A 127 11.79 -18.17 11.20
C LEU A 127 11.71 -19.60 11.71
N ILE A 128 10.59 -19.98 12.35
CA ILE A 128 10.38 -21.34 12.85
C ILE A 128 10.41 -22.35 11.69
N MET A 129 9.68 -22.09 10.60
CA MET A 129 9.61 -23.00 9.46
C MET A 129 10.99 -23.22 8.82
N ALA A 130 11.76 -22.15 8.63
CA ALA A 130 13.11 -22.23 8.06
C ALA A 130 14.10 -22.94 9.01
N SER A 131 14.07 -22.61 10.31
CA SER A 131 14.89 -23.26 11.33
C SER A 131 14.56 -24.75 11.48
N ARG A 132 13.30 -25.14 11.22
CA ARG A 132 12.83 -26.52 11.33
C ARG A 132 12.74 -27.24 9.98
N ARG A 133 13.25 -26.63 8.91
CA ARG A 133 13.31 -27.23 7.56
C ARG A 133 11.94 -27.69 7.04
N TRP A 134 10.86 -27.04 7.47
CA TRP A 134 9.50 -27.42 7.09
C TRP A 134 9.29 -27.46 5.57
N PRO A 135 9.79 -26.51 4.76
CA PRO A 135 9.67 -26.60 3.31
C PRO A 135 10.22 -27.90 2.72
N ASP A 136 11.35 -28.40 3.24
CA ASP A 136 12.00 -29.61 2.75
C ASP A 136 11.15 -30.86 3.06
N PHE A 137 10.66 -30.96 4.30
CA PHE A 137 9.74 -32.04 4.69
C PHE A 137 8.41 -32.00 3.93
N ILE A 138 7.84 -30.80 3.72
CA ILE A 138 6.61 -30.63 2.94
C ILE A 138 6.84 -31.08 1.49
N PHE A 139 7.99 -30.74 0.90
CA PHE A 139 8.33 -31.13 -0.46
C PHE A 139 8.46 -32.65 -0.59
N ALA A 140 9.24 -33.29 0.27
CA ALA A 140 9.45 -34.74 0.28
C ALA A 140 8.14 -35.52 0.44
N ILE A 141 7.29 -35.13 1.40
CA ILE A 141 6.00 -35.78 1.61
C ILE A 141 5.09 -35.64 0.38
N ARG A 142 5.03 -34.45 -0.23
CA ARG A 142 4.10 -34.16 -1.33
C ARG A 142 4.55 -34.68 -2.69
N HIS A 143 5.86 -34.75 -2.95
CA HIS A 143 6.38 -35.04 -4.28
C HIS A 143 7.17 -36.33 -4.37
N GLU A 144 7.79 -36.75 -3.27
CA GLU A 144 8.67 -37.94 -3.24
C GLU A 144 8.01 -39.11 -2.52
N GLY A 145 6.91 -38.87 -1.79
CA GLY A 145 6.25 -39.88 -0.96
C GLY A 145 7.07 -40.27 0.27
N GLU A 146 8.11 -39.49 0.59
CA GLU A 146 9.01 -39.74 1.70
C GLU A 146 8.58 -38.97 2.93
N TRP A 147 8.52 -39.65 4.07
CA TRP A 147 8.25 -38.99 5.35
C TRP A 147 9.42 -38.10 5.79
N ARG A 148 10.64 -38.52 5.46
CA ARG A 148 11.86 -37.83 5.87
C ARG A 148 12.93 -37.95 4.77
N PRO A 149 13.32 -36.82 4.15
CA PRO A 149 14.41 -36.81 3.19
C PRO A 149 15.75 -37.21 3.85
N PRO A 150 16.54 -38.10 3.23
CA PRO A 150 17.77 -38.66 3.82
C PRO A 150 18.92 -37.64 3.92
N ASP A 151 18.90 -36.60 3.10
CA ASP A 151 19.90 -35.53 3.02
C ASP A 151 19.61 -34.35 3.95
N VAL A 152 18.41 -34.27 4.52
CA VAL A 152 18.05 -33.23 5.50
C VAL A 152 18.55 -33.62 6.90
N PRO A 153 19.45 -32.81 7.52
CA PRO A 153 19.99 -33.09 8.84
C PRO A 153 18.91 -33.17 9.92
N ILE A 154 19.17 -33.98 10.96
CA ILE A 154 18.43 -33.87 12.22
C ILE A 154 18.97 -32.64 12.93
N ASN A 155 18.18 -31.58 12.97
CA ASN A 155 18.47 -30.42 13.80
C ASN A 155 18.71 -30.82 15.26
#